data_AF-A0A2P8HZE5-F1
#
_entry.id   AF-A0A2P8HZE5-F1
#
_cell.length_a   1.000
_cell.length_b   1.000
_cell.length_c   1.000
_cell.angle_alpha   90.00
_cell.angle_beta   90.00
_cell.angle_gamma   90.00
#
_symmetry.space_group_name_H-M   'P 1'
#
loop_
_entity.id
_entity.type
_entity.pdbx_description
1 polymer ?
#
loop_
_entity_poly.entity_id
_entity_poly.type
_entity_poly.pdbx_seq_one_letter_code
_entity_poly.pdbx_strand_id
1 'polypeptide(L)'
;MRVPARPGALLRVSAVLGACLALLTTLLVTFGAGTASAHGAVSDPPARQYACYHRWPNGPTQQMATEDPMCYKAWQTDSSAMYNWNGLFREGVAGRHESVIPDGQLCSAGLAHNGRYGAFDEPGNWKTVDRPAQFTLNLHDQSSHGADYMRVYATRQGFDPKTQKLRWSDLELVGQTGRIATGSTTPVQVNAPGRTGHHVLYTVWQASHLDQSYYFCSDVNFTGGGQTTTTTTTTTTTSTTTTTTTDAPPRGCSATLRTTSQWNGGFQAEVRVTAGSAAVSGWAVTWTFANGERINSIWSAAATTSGTSVTARNVNYNGSLGAGASTTFGFVASGTLGTPSLTCTAS
;
A
#
# COMPACT_ATOMS: atom_id res chain seq x y z
N MET A 1 -50.08 78.87 -25.27
CA MET A 1 -49.34 80.10 -24.93
C MET A 1 -47.91 79.72 -24.58
N ARG A 2 -46.94 80.40 -25.21
CA ARG A 2 -45.49 80.34 -24.89
C ARG A 2 -45.29 80.81 -23.43
N VAL A 3 -44.24 80.47 -22.69
CA VAL A 3 -42.81 80.75 -22.91
C VAL A 3 -41.99 79.89 -21.90
N PRO A 4 -40.75 79.47 -22.22
CA PRO A 4 -39.67 79.89 -21.33
C PRO A 4 -38.50 80.52 -22.09
N ALA A 5 -37.91 81.52 -21.43
CA ALA A 5 -36.83 82.35 -21.90
C ALA A 5 -35.44 81.76 -21.55
N ARG A 6 -34.49 82.05 -22.43
CA ARG A 6 -33.01 81.93 -22.36
C ARG A 6 -32.43 82.77 -21.18
N PRO A 7 -31.11 82.77 -20.84
CA PRO A 7 -29.94 82.37 -21.65
C PRO A 7 -28.80 81.66 -20.89
N GLY A 8 -27.81 81.20 -21.67
CA GLY A 8 -26.55 80.64 -21.17
C GLY A 8 -25.46 81.67 -20.91
N ALA A 9 -24.46 81.24 -20.14
CA ALA A 9 -23.09 81.73 -20.02
C ALA A 9 -22.42 80.83 -18.96
N LEU A 10 -21.15 80.47 -18.94
CA LEU A 10 -19.97 80.66 -19.80
C LEU A 10 -18.87 79.78 -19.18
N LEU A 11 -17.92 79.38 -20.03
CA LEU A 11 -16.49 79.20 -19.74
C LEU A 11 -15.94 78.00 -18.94
N ARG A 12 -14.98 77.38 -19.63
CA ARG A 12 -14.03 76.31 -19.29
C ARG A 12 -12.97 76.82 -18.30
N VAL A 13 -12.49 75.97 -17.38
CA VAL A 13 -11.08 75.93 -16.94
C VAL A 13 -10.72 74.49 -16.49
N SER A 14 -9.61 73.98 -17.02
CA SER A 14 -8.98 72.68 -16.75
C SER A 14 -8.33 72.60 -15.37
N ALA A 15 -8.34 71.44 -14.70
CA ALA A 15 -7.21 70.94 -13.90
C ALA A 15 -7.41 69.48 -13.46
N VAL A 16 -6.31 68.75 -13.50
CA VAL A 16 -6.09 67.32 -13.21
C VAL A 16 -6.32 67.01 -11.73
N LEU A 17 -7.03 65.91 -11.42
CA LEU A 17 -6.64 64.84 -10.46
C LEU A 17 -7.85 63.92 -10.22
N GLY A 18 -7.75 62.65 -10.62
CA GLY A 18 -8.79 61.65 -10.40
C GLY A 18 -8.46 60.28 -10.96
N ALA A 19 -7.18 59.89 -10.94
CA ALA A 19 -6.81 58.49 -11.08
C ALA A 19 -7.05 57.82 -9.72
N CYS A 20 -8.01 56.89 -9.67
CA CYS A 20 -8.15 55.76 -8.73
C CYS A 20 -9.63 55.41 -8.53
N LEU A 21 -10.30 54.82 -9.54
CA LEU A 21 -11.44 53.92 -9.29
C LEU A 21 -11.81 53.09 -10.54
N ALA A 22 -10.88 52.26 -11.02
CA ALA A 22 -11.20 51.20 -11.98
C ALA A 22 -10.15 50.08 -11.90
N LEU A 23 -10.08 49.39 -10.76
CA LEU A 23 -9.26 48.18 -10.58
C LEU A 23 -9.75 47.44 -9.32
N LEU A 24 -10.80 46.64 -9.45
CA LEU A 24 -11.30 45.61 -8.50
C LEU A 24 -12.57 45.07 -9.19
N THR A 25 -12.80 43.81 -9.55
CA THR A 25 -12.23 42.51 -9.16
C THR A 25 -12.58 41.51 -10.28
N THR A 26 -11.66 41.20 -11.19
CA THR A 26 -11.60 39.86 -11.79
C THR A 26 -10.55 39.11 -11.02
N LEU A 27 -10.90 38.69 -9.79
CA LEU A 27 -10.17 37.62 -9.13
C LEU A 27 -10.53 36.36 -9.90
N LEU A 28 -9.75 36.06 -10.94
CA LEU A 28 -9.67 34.72 -11.47
C LEU A 28 -9.21 33.88 -10.28
N VAL A 29 -10.14 33.23 -9.60
CA VAL A 29 -9.81 32.10 -8.74
C VAL A 29 -9.32 31.06 -9.72
N THR A 30 -8.02 31.10 -10.02
CA THR A 30 -7.32 29.89 -10.36
C THR A 30 -7.55 29.01 -9.16
N PHE A 31 -8.52 28.10 -9.28
CA PHE A 31 -8.38 26.82 -8.61
C PHE A 31 -7.03 26.32 -9.12
N GLY A 32 -5.98 26.57 -8.33
CA GLY A 32 -4.80 25.75 -8.42
C GLY A 32 -5.37 24.35 -8.39
N ALA A 33 -5.17 23.60 -9.48
CA ALA A 33 -5.29 22.17 -9.40
C ALA A 33 -4.43 21.82 -8.19
N GLY A 34 -5.07 21.53 -7.05
CA GLY A 34 -4.37 21.04 -5.90
C GLY A 34 -3.56 19.89 -6.47
N THR A 35 -2.25 19.92 -6.26
CA THR A 35 -1.43 18.74 -6.51
C THR A 35 -2.19 17.63 -5.82
N ALA A 36 -2.81 16.74 -6.59
CA ALA A 36 -3.45 15.57 -6.04
C ALA A 36 -2.34 14.95 -5.20
N SER A 37 -2.53 14.93 -3.88
CA SER A 37 -1.58 14.27 -2.98
C SER A 37 -1.40 12.88 -3.55
N ALA A 38 -0.17 12.52 -3.87
CA ALA A 38 0.13 11.27 -4.53
C ALA A 38 0.84 10.39 -3.50
N HIS A 39 0.32 9.18 -3.34
CA HIS A 39 0.31 8.46 -2.07
C HIS A 39 1.50 7.56 -1.93
N GLY A 40 1.81 6.79 -2.97
CA GLY A 40 2.81 5.76 -2.83
C GLY A 40 2.90 4.81 -4.00
N ALA A 41 3.86 3.91 -3.91
CA ALA A 41 4.02 2.79 -4.82
C ALA A 41 4.69 1.63 -4.10
N VAL A 42 4.54 0.43 -4.67
CA VAL A 42 5.41 -0.69 -4.26
C VAL A 42 6.85 -0.29 -4.52
N SER A 43 7.63 -0.18 -3.45
CA SER A 43 9.05 0.19 -3.50
C SER A 43 9.95 -1.03 -3.58
N ASP A 44 9.48 -2.20 -3.12
CA ASP A 44 10.25 -3.44 -3.15
C ASP A 44 9.37 -4.69 -3.26
N PRO A 45 9.50 -5.55 -4.30
CA PRO A 45 10.17 -5.28 -5.55
C PRO A 45 9.47 -4.11 -6.28
N PRO A 46 10.22 -3.15 -6.83
CA PRO A 46 9.66 -1.86 -7.22
C PRO A 46 8.65 -1.98 -8.36
N ALA A 47 7.55 -1.23 -8.26
CA ALA A 47 6.58 -1.08 -9.33
C ALA A 47 7.24 -0.45 -10.57
N ARG A 48 6.77 -0.77 -11.79
CA ARG A 48 7.38 -0.30 -13.05
C ARG A 48 7.67 1.20 -13.06
N GLN A 49 6.68 2.03 -12.73
CA GLN A 49 6.82 3.49 -12.73
C GLN A 49 7.77 4.00 -11.64
N TYR A 50 7.73 3.38 -10.44
CA TYR A 50 8.63 3.68 -9.33
C TYR A 50 10.07 3.35 -9.73
N ALA A 51 10.28 2.16 -10.28
CA ALA A 51 11.59 1.69 -10.72
C ALA A 51 12.17 2.56 -11.83
N CYS A 52 11.37 2.94 -12.84
CA CYS A 52 11.81 3.83 -13.91
C CYS A 52 12.19 5.22 -13.41
N TYR A 53 11.40 5.81 -12.51
CA TYR A 53 11.71 7.11 -11.91
C TYR A 53 13.01 7.04 -11.10
N HIS A 54 13.15 6.04 -10.22
CA HIS A 54 14.31 5.94 -9.34
C HIS A 54 15.62 5.56 -10.05
N ARG A 55 15.57 4.76 -11.14
CA ARG A 55 16.77 4.50 -11.96
C ARG A 55 17.14 5.68 -12.84
N TRP A 56 16.16 6.46 -13.29
CA TRP A 56 16.35 7.52 -14.28
C TRP A 56 15.64 8.82 -13.89
N PRO A 57 15.99 9.44 -12.75
CA PRO A 57 15.25 10.59 -12.21
C PRO A 57 15.30 11.84 -13.09
N ASN A 58 16.29 11.92 -13.99
CA ASN A 58 16.52 13.04 -14.90
C ASN A 58 15.89 12.84 -16.29
N GLY A 59 15.07 11.80 -16.48
CA GLY A 59 14.37 11.55 -17.74
C GLY A 59 15.15 10.71 -18.76
N PRO A 60 14.66 10.63 -20.02
CA PRO A 60 15.19 9.72 -21.03
C PRO A 60 16.57 10.16 -21.55
N THR A 61 17.50 9.21 -21.62
CA THR A 61 18.84 9.38 -22.22
C THR A 61 19.07 8.32 -23.29
N GLN A 62 20.08 8.52 -24.15
CA GLN A 62 20.47 7.50 -25.12
C GLN A 62 20.97 6.22 -24.45
N GLN A 63 21.62 6.34 -23.29
CA GLN A 63 22.04 5.19 -22.48
C GLN A 63 20.83 4.36 -22.02
N MET A 64 19.76 5.02 -21.58
CA MET A 64 18.52 4.35 -21.19
C MET A 64 17.91 3.57 -22.36
N ALA A 65 17.95 4.09 -23.59
CA ALA A 65 17.43 3.38 -24.76
C ALA A 65 18.11 2.02 -24.97
N THR A 66 19.39 1.91 -24.65
CA THR A 66 20.15 0.65 -24.75
C THR A 66 20.04 -0.23 -23.51
N GLU A 67 20.06 0.37 -22.32
CA GLU A 67 20.15 -0.39 -21.06
C GLU A 67 18.79 -0.76 -20.48
N ASP A 68 17.77 0.07 -20.67
CA ASP A 68 16.43 -0.04 -20.08
C ASP A 68 15.35 0.41 -21.08
N PRO A 69 15.20 -0.30 -22.22
CA PRO A 69 14.36 0.14 -23.33
C PRO A 69 12.88 0.28 -22.96
N MET A 70 12.40 -0.46 -21.96
CA MET A 70 11.01 -0.33 -21.49
C MET A 70 10.79 0.97 -20.71
N CYS A 71 11.70 1.35 -19.81
CA CYS A 71 11.63 2.67 -19.19
C CYS A 71 11.85 3.78 -20.23
N TYR A 72 12.73 3.59 -21.21
CA TYR A 72 12.89 4.56 -22.30
C TYR A 72 11.60 4.80 -23.06
N LYS A 73 10.91 3.73 -23.48
CA LYS A 73 9.59 3.84 -24.12
C LYS A 73 8.57 4.54 -23.21
N ALA A 74 8.54 4.22 -21.91
CA ALA A 74 7.64 4.86 -20.96
C ALA A 74 7.91 6.37 -20.83
N TRP A 75 9.17 6.77 -20.66
CA TRP A 75 9.61 8.17 -20.63
C TRP A 75 9.28 8.95 -21.91
N GLN A 76 9.41 8.32 -23.07
CA GLN A 76 9.06 8.92 -24.36
C GLN A 76 7.54 9.03 -24.56
N THR A 77 6.76 8.13 -23.96
CA THR A 77 5.30 8.12 -24.10
C THR A 77 4.66 9.22 -23.26
N ASP A 78 5.00 9.28 -21.97
CA ASP A 78 4.52 10.32 -21.07
C ASP A 78 5.46 10.43 -19.85
N SER A 79 6.32 11.45 -19.83
CA SER A 79 7.25 11.68 -18.73
C SER A 79 6.54 11.94 -17.39
N SER A 80 5.30 12.43 -17.43
CA SER A 80 4.51 12.66 -16.22
C SER A 80 4.14 11.36 -15.50
N ALA A 81 4.17 10.20 -16.17
CA ALA A 81 3.93 8.91 -15.53
C ALA A 81 5.02 8.54 -14.51
N MET A 82 6.26 8.95 -14.76
CA MET A 82 7.39 8.74 -13.85
C MET A 82 7.46 9.85 -12.81
N TYR A 83 7.25 11.12 -13.17
CA TYR A 83 7.22 12.18 -12.16
C TYR A 83 6.06 12.03 -11.16
N ASN A 84 4.93 11.46 -11.60
CA ASN A 84 3.80 11.09 -10.75
C ASN A 84 3.78 9.58 -10.46
N TRP A 85 4.94 8.99 -10.14
CA TRP A 85 5.07 7.54 -9.87
C TRP A 85 4.16 7.04 -8.74
N ASN A 86 3.82 7.93 -7.81
CA ASN A 86 2.96 7.73 -6.63
C ASN A 86 1.46 7.92 -6.93
N GLY A 87 1.09 8.26 -8.16
CA GLY A 87 -0.27 8.64 -8.54
C GLY A 87 -1.04 7.59 -9.35
N LEU A 88 -0.66 6.31 -9.31
CA LEU A 88 -1.31 5.25 -10.10
C LEU A 88 -2.50 4.65 -9.34
N PHE A 89 -3.65 5.33 -9.38
CA PHE A 89 -4.84 4.93 -8.64
C PHE A 89 -6.15 5.06 -9.42
N ARG A 90 -7.22 4.54 -8.84
CA ARG A 90 -8.61 4.83 -9.22
C ARG A 90 -9.45 5.07 -7.97
N GLU A 91 -10.44 5.93 -8.12
CA GLU A 91 -11.46 6.17 -7.09
C GLU A 91 -12.77 5.48 -7.44
N GLY A 92 -13.59 5.17 -6.44
CA GLY A 92 -14.95 4.67 -6.65
C GLY A 92 -15.02 3.24 -7.22
N VAL A 93 -13.96 2.44 -7.06
CA VAL A 93 -13.90 1.07 -7.58
C VAL A 93 -14.82 0.13 -6.79
N ALA A 94 -15.06 0.42 -5.51
CA ALA A 94 -15.90 -0.37 -4.61
C ALA A 94 -15.52 -1.86 -4.59
N GLY A 95 -14.21 -2.16 -4.68
CA GLY A 95 -13.68 -3.53 -4.71
C GLY A 95 -13.90 -4.31 -6.01
N ARG A 96 -14.54 -3.72 -7.03
CA ARG A 96 -14.85 -4.38 -8.31
C ARG A 96 -13.71 -4.28 -9.33
N HIS A 97 -12.49 -4.62 -8.91
CA HIS A 97 -11.27 -4.37 -9.67
C HIS A 97 -11.32 -4.96 -11.09
N GLU A 98 -11.71 -6.23 -11.24
CA GLU A 98 -11.76 -6.92 -12.54
C GLU A 98 -12.75 -6.29 -13.52
N SER A 99 -13.85 -5.73 -13.01
CA SER A 99 -14.86 -5.07 -13.85
C SER A 99 -14.45 -3.67 -14.31
N VAL A 100 -13.57 -3.01 -13.56
CA VAL A 100 -13.13 -1.63 -13.81
C VAL A 100 -11.84 -1.60 -14.62
N ILE A 101 -11.02 -2.64 -14.52
CA ILE A 101 -9.71 -2.74 -15.16
C ILE A 101 -9.77 -3.86 -16.20
N PRO A 102 -9.88 -3.52 -17.49
CA PRO A 102 -9.91 -4.51 -18.56
C PRO A 102 -8.59 -5.30 -18.67
N ASP A 103 -8.69 -6.51 -19.21
CA ASP A 103 -7.53 -7.29 -19.63
C ASP A 103 -6.61 -6.48 -20.55
N GLY A 104 -5.30 -6.64 -20.36
CA GLY A 104 -4.27 -5.88 -21.06
C GLY A 104 -4.11 -4.43 -20.62
N GLN A 105 -4.83 -3.99 -19.57
CA GLN A 105 -4.73 -2.65 -18.99
C GLN A 105 -4.45 -2.67 -17.48
N LEU A 106 -3.96 -3.79 -16.95
CA LEU A 106 -3.78 -3.98 -15.51
C LEU A 106 -2.73 -3.02 -14.94
N CYS A 107 -1.61 -2.83 -15.65
CA CYS A 107 -0.47 -2.06 -15.17
C CYS A 107 -0.66 -0.54 -15.29
N SER A 108 -1.64 -0.10 -16.08
CA SER A 108 -2.10 1.30 -16.13
C SER A 108 -3.36 1.57 -15.31
N ALA A 109 -3.88 0.57 -14.58
CA ALA A 109 -5.15 0.61 -13.89
C ALA A 109 -6.33 0.99 -14.80
N GLY A 110 -6.46 0.35 -15.97
CA GLY A 110 -7.53 0.65 -16.91
C GLY A 110 -7.37 2.04 -17.52
N LEU A 111 -6.16 2.38 -17.98
CA LEU A 111 -5.79 3.68 -18.54
C LEU A 111 -6.18 4.85 -17.61
N ALA A 112 -5.92 4.70 -16.31
CA ALA A 112 -6.19 5.74 -15.33
C ALA A 112 -5.49 7.07 -15.70
N HIS A 113 -6.06 8.18 -15.22
CA HIS A 113 -5.52 9.54 -15.45
C HIS A 113 -5.33 9.86 -16.94
N ASN A 114 -6.38 9.63 -17.75
CA ASN A 114 -6.38 9.87 -19.19
C ASN A 114 -5.26 9.12 -19.93
N GLY A 115 -4.95 7.90 -19.49
CA GLY A 115 -3.94 7.05 -20.14
C GLY A 115 -2.49 7.39 -19.80
N ARG A 116 -2.21 8.26 -18.83
CA ARG A 116 -0.84 8.62 -18.38
C ARG A 116 0.07 7.41 -18.21
N TYR A 117 -0.47 6.32 -17.65
CA TYR A 117 0.28 5.11 -17.30
C TYR A 117 0.22 4.01 -18.39
N GLY A 118 -0.32 4.29 -19.58
CA GLY A 118 -0.58 3.29 -20.63
C GLY A 118 0.67 2.58 -21.15
N ALA A 119 1.84 3.23 -21.11
CA ALA A 119 3.10 2.58 -21.51
C ALA A 119 3.46 1.37 -20.63
N PHE A 120 2.97 1.33 -19.38
CA PHE A 120 3.25 0.23 -18.46
C PHE A 120 2.45 -1.04 -18.78
N ASP A 121 1.47 -1.01 -19.68
CA ASP A 121 0.72 -2.19 -20.14
C ASP A 121 1.46 -3.00 -21.22
N GLU A 122 2.53 -2.44 -21.78
CA GLU A 122 3.21 -3.01 -22.92
C GLU A 122 4.10 -4.19 -22.50
N PRO A 123 4.00 -5.36 -23.16
CA PRO A 123 4.93 -6.46 -22.96
C PRO A 123 6.34 -6.06 -23.36
N GLY A 124 7.34 -6.67 -22.74
CA GLY A 124 8.72 -6.49 -23.13
C GLY A 124 9.72 -6.82 -22.04
N ASN A 125 10.99 -6.52 -22.31
CA ASN A 125 12.11 -6.79 -21.40
C ASN A 125 12.18 -5.76 -20.26
N TRP A 126 11.13 -5.67 -19.45
CA TRP A 126 11.14 -4.89 -18.22
C TRP A 126 12.24 -5.41 -17.28
N LYS A 127 12.96 -4.50 -16.62
CA LYS A 127 13.99 -4.87 -15.64
C LYS A 127 13.36 -5.61 -14.46
N THR A 128 13.87 -6.81 -14.19
CA THR A 128 13.45 -7.64 -13.07
C THR A 128 14.33 -7.44 -11.85
N VAL A 129 13.78 -7.76 -10.67
CA VAL A 129 14.56 -7.99 -9.45
C VAL A 129 14.48 -9.48 -9.08
N ASP A 130 15.63 -10.08 -8.76
CA ASP A 130 15.67 -11.48 -8.33
C ASP A 130 14.96 -11.67 -6.99
N ARG A 131 14.06 -12.65 -6.91
CA ARG A 131 13.35 -12.98 -5.68
C ARG A 131 13.28 -14.50 -5.48
N PRO A 132 13.44 -14.99 -4.24
CA PRO A 132 13.03 -16.35 -3.91
C PRO A 132 11.50 -16.49 -4.02
N ALA A 133 10.98 -17.72 -3.97
CA ALA A 133 9.54 -17.97 -3.99
C ALA A 133 8.78 -17.33 -2.81
N GLN A 134 9.47 -17.05 -1.70
CA GLN A 134 8.91 -16.41 -0.52
C GLN A 134 9.72 -15.17 -0.13
N PHE A 135 9.08 -14.02 -0.06
CA PHE A 135 9.73 -12.76 0.28
C PHE A 135 8.69 -11.77 0.82
N THR A 136 9.18 -10.66 1.39
CA THR A 136 8.33 -9.54 1.79
C THR A 136 8.32 -8.49 0.69
N LEU A 137 7.14 -8.13 0.22
CA LEU A 137 6.89 -6.95 -0.59
C LEU A 137 6.67 -5.74 0.33
N ASN A 138 7.20 -4.58 -0.02
CA ASN A 138 7.00 -3.33 0.69
C ASN A 138 6.42 -2.26 -0.23
N LEU A 139 5.41 -1.56 0.28
CA LEU A 139 4.89 -0.35 -0.31
C LEU A 139 5.36 0.86 0.48
N HIS A 140 5.85 1.89 -0.21
CA HIS A 140 6.15 3.19 0.36
C HIS A 140 4.93 4.09 0.22
N ASP A 141 4.45 4.64 1.34
CA ASP A 141 3.31 5.55 1.42
C ASP A 141 3.76 6.88 2.03
N GLN A 142 3.88 7.93 1.20
CA GLN A 142 4.31 9.26 1.64
C GLN A 142 3.28 9.93 2.54
N SER A 143 2.01 9.58 2.38
CA SER A 143 0.89 10.24 3.04
C SER A 143 0.33 9.43 4.21
N SER A 144 0.86 8.22 4.44
CA SER A 144 0.50 7.34 5.55
C SER A 144 -1.00 7.07 5.64
N HIS A 145 -1.63 6.78 4.51
CA HIS A 145 -3.05 6.44 4.43
C HIS A 145 -3.40 5.09 5.06
N GLY A 146 -2.42 4.20 5.26
CA GLY A 146 -2.67 2.83 5.67
C GLY A 146 -3.40 2.04 4.57
N ALA A 147 -3.90 0.86 4.91
CA ALA A 147 -4.60 0.00 3.95
C ALA A 147 -5.82 -0.66 4.58
N ASP A 148 -6.93 -0.70 3.86
CA ASP A 148 -8.03 -1.60 4.21
C ASP A 148 -7.65 -3.05 3.90
N TYR A 149 -6.92 -3.24 2.80
CA TYR A 149 -6.21 -4.46 2.45
C TYR A 149 -5.15 -4.17 1.38
N MET A 150 -4.16 -5.06 1.31
CA MET A 150 -3.34 -5.25 0.12
C MET A 150 -3.53 -6.66 -0.40
N ARG A 151 -3.62 -6.81 -1.73
CA ARG A 151 -3.62 -8.11 -2.43
C ARG A 151 -2.48 -8.12 -3.42
N VAL A 152 -1.66 -9.15 -3.38
CA VAL A 152 -0.55 -9.37 -4.31
C VAL A 152 -0.86 -10.63 -5.08
N TYR A 153 -0.92 -10.49 -6.40
CA TYR A 153 -1.06 -11.57 -7.34
C TYR A 153 0.27 -11.80 -8.05
N ALA A 154 0.53 -13.02 -8.49
CA ALA A 154 1.63 -13.34 -9.37
C ALA A 154 1.11 -14.06 -10.62
N THR A 155 1.68 -13.70 -11.76
CA THR A 155 1.50 -14.43 -13.01
C THR A 155 1.73 -15.93 -12.83
N ARG A 156 0.90 -16.77 -13.43
CA ARG A 156 1.04 -18.24 -13.45
C ARG A 156 2.30 -18.64 -14.20
N GLN A 157 2.90 -19.77 -13.82
CA GLN A 157 4.04 -20.34 -14.57
C GLN A 157 3.62 -20.59 -16.03
N GLY A 158 4.49 -20.20 -16.96
CA GLY A 158 4.24 -20.31 -18.42
C GLY A 158 3.73 -19.02 -19.07
N PHE A 159 3.30 -18.03 -18.29
CA PHE A 159 3.10 -16.67 -18.81
C PHE A 159 4.45 -16.04 -19.17
N ASP A 160 4.56 -15.41 -20.34
CA ASP A 160 5.73 -14.68 -20.79
C ASP A 160 5.49 -13.16 -20.79
N PRO A 161 5.98 -12.42 -19.76
CA PRO A 161 5.82 -10.97 -19.68
C PRO A 161 6.47 -10.19 -20.83
N LYS A 162 7.36 -10.82 -21.60
CA LYS A 162 8.06 -10.16 -22.71
C LYS A 162 7.21 -10.07 -23.96
N THR A 163 6.22 -10.95 -24.11
CA THR A 163 5.43 -11.09 -25.34
C THR A 163 3.93 -11.04 -25.10
N GLN A 164 3.46 -11.28 -23.88
CA GLN A 164 2.04 -11.34 -23.57
C GLN A 164 1.56 -10.14 -22.75
N LYS A 165 0.40 -9.59 -23.14
CA LYS A 165 -0.32 -8.60 -22.32
C LYS A 165 -0.96 -9.31 -21.13
N LEU A 166 -0.79 -8.73 -19.95
CA LEU A 166 -1.30 -9.27 -18.69
C LEU A 166 -2.83 -9.28 -18.67
N ARG A 167 -3.43 -10.39 -18.23
CA ARG A 167 -4.87 -10.56 -18.03
C ARG A 167 -5.15 -11.01 -16.60
N TRP A 168 -6.38 -10.83 -16.14
CA TRP A 168 -6.81 -11.37 -14.84
C TRP A 168 -6.69 -12.90 -14.80
N SER A 169 -6.97 -13.57 -15.93
CA SER A 169 -6.80 -15.02 -16.09
C SER A 169 -5.35 -15.51 -15.99
N ASP A 170 -4.37 -14.62 -16.01
CA ASP A 170 -2.95 -14.96 -15.86
C ASP A 170 -2.51 -14.90 -14.40
N LEU A 171 -3.32 -14.33 -13.51
CA LEU A 171 -2.96 -14.01 -12.13
C LEU A 171 -3.50 -15.02 -11.11
N GLU A 172 -2.68 -15.32 -10.12
CA GLU A 172 -3.05 -16.08 -8.91
C GLU A 172 -2.68 -15.27 -7.67
N LEU A 173 -3.55 -15.25 -6.66
CA LEU A 173 -3.29 -14.53 -5.40
C LEU A 173 -2.17 -15.25 -4.62
N VAL A 174 -1.11 -14.52 -4.29
CA VAL A 174 0.10 -15.04 -3.60
C VAL A 174 0.44 -14.31 -2.30
N GLY A 175 -0.30 -13.24 -1.98
CA GLY A 175 -0.18 -12.51 -0.73
C GLY A 175 -1.43 -11.67 -0.48
N GLN A 176 -1.87 -11.60 0.78
CA GLN A 176 -2.97 -10.71 1.16
C GLN A 176 -2.80 -10.26 2.61
N THR A 177 -3.20 -9.03 2.89
CA THR A 177 -3.26 -8.47 4.25
C THR A 177 -4.70 -8.24 4.70
N GLY A 178 -4.90 -8.12 6.01
CA GLY A 178 -6.06 -7.43 6.56
C GLY A 178 -5.85 -5.91 6.54
N ARG A 179 -6.62 -5.20 7.38
CA ARG A 179 -6.44 -3.76 7.59
C ARG A 179 -5.07 -3.48 8.21
N ILE A 180 -4.35 -2.52 7.65
CA ILE A 180 -3.06 -2.02 8.12
C ILE A 180 -3.24 -0.57 8.54
N ALA A 181 -2.70 -0.22 9.71
CA ALA A 181 -2.74 1.13 10.24
C ALA A 181 -1.99 2.12 9.33
N THR A 182 -2.22 3.41 9.56
CA THR A 182 -1.46 4.48 8.91
C THR A 182 0.03 4.34 9.20
N GLY A 183 0.85 4.53 8.17
CA GLY A 183 2.31 4.43 8.27
C GLY A 183 2.97 4.58 6.91
N SER A 184 4.27 4.86 6.90
CA SER A 184 4.99 5.16 5.66
C SER A 184 5.48 3.94 4.88
N THR A 185 5.32 2.75 5.45
CA THR A 185 5.70 1.48 4.82
C THR A 185 4.69 0.40 5.16
N THR A 186 4.26 -0.34 4.14
CA THR A 186 3.28 -1.42 4.28
C THR A 186 3.88 -2.75 3.79
N PRO A 187 4.29 -3.65 4.70
CA PRO A 187 4.83 -4.95 4.33
C PRO A 187 3.72 -5.96 4.00
N VAL A 188 3.93 -6.76 2.95
CA VAL A 188 3.06 -7.86 2.54
C VAL A 188 3.91 -9.11 2.32
N GLN A 189 3.57 -10.21 2.98
CA GLN A 189 4.24 -11.48 2.72
C GLN A 189 3.73 -12.07 1.40
N VAL A 190 4.67 -12.45 0.54
CA VAL A 190 4.41 -13.10 -0.74
C VAL A 190 4.91 -14.53 -0.67
N ASN A 191 4.06 -15.48 -1.04
CA ASN A 191 4.39 -16.90 -1.21
C ASN A 191 3.91 -17.37 -2.58
N ALA A 192 4.85 -17.51 -3.52
CA ALA A 192 4.58 -17.77 -4.92
C ALA A 192 5.30 -19.05 -5.39
N PRO A 193 4.97 -20.23 -4.83
CA PRO A 193 5.65 -21.48 -5.16
C PRO A 193 5.41 -21.89 -6.61
N GLY A 194 6.28 -22.77 -7.12
CA GLY A 194 6.19 -23.31 -8.48
C GLY A 194 6.51 -22.32 -9.60
N ARG A 195 7.06 -21.15 -9.25
CA ARG A 195 7.43 -20.09 -10.20
C ARG A 195 8.93 -19.98 -10.39
N THR A 196 9.35 -19.79 -11.63
CA THR A 196 10.75 -19.64 -12.03
C THR A 196 10.85 -18.69 -13.20
N GLY A 197 11.93 -17.90 -13.26
CA GLY A 197 12.14 -16.95 -14.34
C GLY A 197 11.32 -15.67 -14.19
N HIS A 198 11.14 -14.94 -15.30
CA HIS A 198 10.48 -13.64 -15.31
C HIS A 198 8.98 -13.78 -15.07
N HIS A 199 8.52 -13.13 -14.01
CA HIS A 199 7.11 -13.00 -13.64
C HIS A 199 6.74 -11.55 -13.37
N VAL A 200 5.46 -11.22 -13.52
CA VAL A 200 4.87 -9.98 -13.01
C VAL A 200 4.15 -10.28 -11.69
N LEU A 201 4.42 -9.46 -10.68
CA LEU A 201 3.58 -9.30 -9.50
C LEU A 201 2.60 -8.16 -9.76
N TYR A 202 1.33 -8.38 -9.48
CA TYR A 202 0.29 -7.37 -9.56
C TYR A 202 -0.25 -7.07 -8.16
N THR A 203 -0.06 -5.85 -7.68
CA THR A 203 -0.46 -5.45 -6.33
C THR A 203 -1.63 -4.49 -6.38
N VAL A 204 -2.69 -4.80 -5.64
CA VAL A 204 -3.82 -3.92 -5.36
C VAL A 204 -3.68 -3.42 -3.92
N TRP A 205 -3.57 -2.11 -3.74
CA TRP A 205 -3.61 -1.47 -2.43
C TRP A 205 -4.89 -0.65 -2.30
N GLN A 206 -5.79 -1.07 -1.40
CA GLN A 206 -6.94 -0.27 -1.02
C GLN A 206 -6.54 0.63 0.14
N ALA A 207 -6.40 1.93 -0.11
CA ALA A 207 -6.07 2.89 0.94
C ALA A 207 -7.28 3.13 1.87
N SER A 208 -7.04 3.47 3.14
CA SER A 208 -8.13 3.57 4.15
C SER A 208 -8.81 4.93 4.24
N HIS A 209 -8.33 5.96 3.54
CA HIS A 209 -8.81 7.35 3.69
C HIS A 209 -10.03 7.68 2.82
N LEU A 210 -10.24 6.97 1.72
CA LEU A 210 -11.43 7.00 0.85
C LEU A 210 -11.45 5.74 -0.03
N ASP A 211 -12.48 5.56 -0.86
CA ASP A 211 -12.51 4.48 -1.86
C ASP A 211 -11.50 4.78 -2.98
N GLN A 212 -10.22 4.55 -2.67
CA GLN A 212 -9.09 4.75 -3.57
C GLN A 212 -8.25 3.48 -3.60
N SER A 213 -8.21 2.86 -4.77
CA SER A 213 -7.41 1.67 -5.02
C SER A 213 -6.21 2.02 -5.90
N TYR A 214 -5.04 1.57 -5.49
CA TYR A 214 -3.80 1.67 -6.22
C TYR A 214 -3.45 0.34 -6.87
N TYR A 215 -2.78 0.40 -8.02
CA TYR A 215 -2.46 -0.78 -8.82
C TYR A 215 -1.01 -0.72 -9.27
N PHE A 216 -0.27 -1.81 -9.06
CA PHE A 216 1.16 -1.81 -9.32
C PHE A 216 1.59 -3.11 -9.98
N CYS A 217 2.27 -3.01 -11.12
CA CYS A 217 3.01 -4.13 -11.70
C CYS A 217 4.48 -4.02 -11.28
N SER A 218 5.02 -5.08 -10.68
CA SER A 218 6.46 -5.22 -10.38
C SER A 218 7.02 -6.43 -11.12
N ASP A 219 8.09 -6.24 -11.89
CA ASP A 219 8.75 -7.32 -12.61
C ASP A 219 9.78 -8.00 -11.70
N VAL A 220 9.63 -9.31 -11.53
CA VAL A 220 10.54 -10.13 -10.72
C VAL A 220 11.09 -11.28 -11.54
N ASN A 221 12.27 -11.76 -11.14
CA ASN A 221 12.82 -13.00 -11.64
C ASN A 221 12.89 -13.98 -10.49
N PHE A 222 12.06 -15.02 -10.51
CA PHE A 222 12.06 -16.02 -9.46
C PHE A 222 13.30 -16.91 -9.60
N THR A 223 14.23 -16.76 -8.66
CA THR A 223 15.49 -17.51 -8.59
C THR A 223 15.36 -18.65 -7.58
N GLY A 224 15.79 -19.85 -7.94
CA GLY A 224 15.70 -21.05 -7.08
C GLY A 224 14.84 -22.20 -7.62
N GLY A 225 14.68 -22.34 -8.94
CA GLY A 225 13.96 -23.43 -9.61
C GLY A 225 14.57 -24.84 -9.50
N GLY A 226 15.21 -25.19 -8.39
CA GLY A 226 15.72 -26.53 -8.14
C GLY A 226 14.73 -27.36 -7.34
N GLN A 227 14.17 -28.40 -7.96
CA GLN A 227 13.42 -29.52 -7.38
C GLN A 227 12.89 -29.31 -5.95
N THR A 228 11.59 -29.04 -5.83
CA THR A 228 10.87 -29.68 -4.73
C THR A 228 10.81 -31.16 -5.09
N THR A 229 11.63 -31.99 -4.45
CA THR A 229 11.39 -33.44 -4.38
C THR A 229 9.90 -33.60 -4.10
N THR A 230 9.19 -34.29 -4.99
CA THR A 230 7.79 -34.67 -4.79
C THR A 230 7.74 -35.62 -3.61
N THR A 231 7.78 -35.10 -2.39
CA THR A 231 7.09 -35.75 -1.28
C THR A 231 5.64 -35.35 -1.47
N THR A 232 4.82 -36.29 -1.95
CA THR A 232 3.38 -36.19 -1.85
C THR A 232 3.03 -36.08 -0.36
N THR A 233 3.07 -34.86 0.18
CA THR A 233 2.42 -34.55 1.44
C THR A 233 1.12 -33.91 1.03
N THR A 234 0.04 -34.67 1.21
CA THR A 234 -1.33 -34.17 1.17
C THR A 234 -1.39 -32.87 1.97
N THR A 235 -1.49 -31.72 1.30
CA THR A 235 -1.76 -30.44 1.97
C THR A 235 -3.21 -30.47 2.41
N THR A 236 -3.46 -31.11 3.56
CA THR A 236 -4.68 -30.85 4.32
C THR A 236 -4.53 -29.45 4.87
N THR A 237 -5.25 -28.48 4.31
CA THR A 237 -5.43 -27.15 4.89
C THR A 237 -6.20 -27.30 6.20
N THR A 238 -5.52 -27.73 7.26
CA THR A 238 -6.09 -27.73 8.61
C THR A 238 -5.90 -26.32 9.15
N SER A 239 -6.96 -25.51 9.12
CA SER A 239 -7.06 -24.33 9.96
C SER A 239 -7.16 -24.82 11.41
N THR A 240 -6.02 -25.05 12.05
CA THR A 240 -6.00 -25.34 13.48
C THR A 240 -6.08 -24.01 14.21
N THR A 241 -7.30 -23.64 14.61
CA THR A 241 -7.53 -22.49 15.49
C THR A 241 -7.13 -22.90 16.90
N THR A 242 -5.88 -22.66 17.27
CA THR A 242 -5.43 -22.81 18.66
C THR A 242 -5.58 -21.46 19.35
N THR A 243 -6.70 -21.26 20.04
CA THR A 243 -6.93 -20.05 20.85
C THR A 243 -6.36 -20.30 22.24
N THR A 244 -5.33 -19.52 22.62
CA THR A 244 -4.90 -19.46 24.02
C THR A 244 -5.57 -18.25 24.69
N THR A 245 -6.22 -18.50 25.82
CA THR A 245 -6.96 -17.50 26.62
C THR A 245 -6.37 -17.40 28.01
N THR A 246 -6.22 -16.17 28.51
CA THR A 246 -6.06 -15.90 29.94
C THR A 246 -7.28 -15.19 30.48
N ASP A 247 -7.73 -15.58 31.68
CA ASP A 247 -8.83 -14.93 32.38
C ASP A 247 -8.33 -13.64 33.05
N ALA A 248 -9.01 -12.52 32.82
CA ALA A 248 -8.59 -11.22 33.35
C ALA A 248 -9.14 -10.99 34.77
N PRO A 249 -8.33 -10.52 35.73
CA PRO A 249 -8.84 -9.96 36.98
C PRO A 249 -9.73 -8.73 36.72
N PRO A 250 -10.60 -8.32 37.67
CA PRO A 250 -11.55 -7.20 37.49
C PRO A 250 -10.92 -5.86 37.07
N ARG A 251 -9.62 -5.66 37.31
CA ARG A 251 -8.83 -4.47 36.93
C ARG A 251 -7.68 -4.77 35.96
N GLY A 252 -7.66 -5.95 35.36
CA GLY A 252 -6.62 -6.39 34.44
C GLY A 252 -7.04 -6.31 32.97
N CYS A 253 -6.19 -6.84 32.10
CA CYS A 253 -6.51 -7.15 30.72
C CYS A 253 -6.30 -8.64 30.47
N SER A 254 -6.89 -9.15 29.39
CA SER A 254 -6.58 -10.46 28.83
C SER A 254 -6.04 -10.31 27.41
N ALA A 255 -5.29 -11.32 26.96
CA ALA A 255 -4.82 -11.39 25.59
C ALA A 255 -5.11 -12.77 25.00
N THR A 256 -5.55 -12.78 23.74
CA THR A 256 -5.71 -14.00 22.96
C THR A 256 -4.87 -13.90 21.72
N LEU A 257 -4.16 -14.96 21.38
CA LEU A 257 -3.33 -15.03 20.19
C LEU A 257 -3.94 -16.03 19.22
N ARG A 258 -3.94 -15.68 17.93
CA ARG A 258 -4.32 -16.60 16.85
C ARG A 258 -3.34 -16.49 15.69
N THR A 259 -2.97 -17.62 15.11
CA THR A 259 -2.28 -17.65 13.82
C THR A 259 -3.28 -17.29 12.72
N THR A 260 -2.99 -16.25 11.95
CA THR A 260 -3.84 -15.83 10.81
C THR A 260 -3.35 -16.44 9.50
N SER A 261 -2.05 -16.74 9.39
CA SER A 261 -1.44 -17.41 8.25
C SER A 261 -0.17 -18.12 8.69
N GLN A 262 0.17 -19.24 8.07
CA GLN A 262 1.39 -20.00 8.34
C GLN A 262 2.01 -20.49 7.02
N TRP A 263 3.33 -20.46 6.94
CA TRP A 263 4.11 -20.95 5.80
C TRP A 263 5.37 -21.67 6.29
N ASN A 264 6.12 -22.25 5.36
CA ASN A 264 7.35 -22.94 5.72
C ASN A 264 8.35 -21.97 6.35
N GLY A 265 8.71 -22.20 7.61
CA GLY A 265 9.67 -21.37 8.34
C GLY A 265 9.13 -20.03 8.85
N GLY A 266 7.82 -19.76 8.80
CA GLY A 266 7.24 -18.56 9.40
C GLY A 266 5.72 -18.55 9.54
N PHE A 267 5.20 -17.58 10.27
CA PHE A 267 3.77 -17.39 10.49
C PHE A 267 3.44 -15.92 10.73
N GLN A 268 2.17 -15.59 10.49
CA GLN A 268 1.55 -14.34 10.91
C GLN A 268 0.57 -14.65 12.04
N ALA A 269 0.65 -13.89 13.12
CA ALA A 269 -0.26 -13.98 14.24
C ALA A 269 -0.90 -12.62 14.55
N GLU A 270 -2.11 -12.67 15.08
CA GLU A 270 -2.84 -11.54 15.62
C GLU A 270 -3.06 -11.79 17.12
N VAL A 271 -2.86 -10.76 17.93
CA VAL A 271 -3.15 -10.75 19.35
C VAL A 271 -4.26 -9.75 19.64
N ARG A 272 -5.36 -10.24 20.19
CA ARG A 272 -6.48 -9.42 20.67
C ARG A 272 -6.35 -9.19 22.16
N VAL A 273 -6.23 -7.93 22.55
CA VAL A 273 -6.17 -7.47 23.94
C VAL A 273 -7.54 -6.96 24.37
N THR A 274 -8.03 -7.42 25.52
CA THR A 274 -9.34 -7.05 26.06
C THR A 274 -9.19 -6.46 27.46
N ALA A 275 -9.78 -5.30 27.71
CA ALA A 275 -9.87 -4.76 29.06
C ALA A 275 -10.88 -5.58 29.89
N GLY A 276 -10.59 -5.77 31.17
CA GLY A 276 -11.52 -6.39 32.11
C GLY A 276 -12.72 -5.50 32.44
N SER A 277 -13.26 -5.61 33.65
CA SER A 277 -14.42 -4.82 34.07
C SER A 277 -14.14 -3.32 34.34
N ALA A 278 -12.89 -2.88 34.20
CA ALA A 278 -12.48 -1.48 34.33
C ALA A 278 -11.80 -0.99 33.04
N ALA A 279 -11.93 0.31 32.76
CA ALA A 279 -11.18 0.93 31.68
C ALA A 279 -9.68 0.94 31.99
N VAL A 280 -8.85 0.81 30.95
CA VAL A 280 -7.39 0.82 31.05
C VAL A 280 -6.82 1.92 30.16
N SER A 281 -5.69 2.50 30.55
CA SER A 281 -5.00 3.56 29.79
C SER A 281 -3.84 3.03 28.96
N GLY A 282 -3.36 1.82 29.28
CA GLY A 282 -2.37 1.09 28.53
C GLY A 282 -2.41 -0.40 28.82
N TRP A 283 -1.68 -1.16 28.01
CA TRP A 283 -1.55 -2.60 28.14
C TRP A 283 -0.17 -3.07 27.69
N ALA A 284 0.28 -4.17 28.30
CA ALA A 284 1.45 -4.92 27.91
C ALA A 284 1.12 -6.40 27.87
N VAL A 285 1.44 -7.07 26.76
CA VAL A 285 1.28 -8.51 26.58
C VAL A 285 2.65 -9.16 26.54
N THR A 286 2.88 -10.16 27.38
CA THR A 286 4.12 -10.92 27.45
C THR A 286 3.85 -12.39 27.12
N TRP A 287 4.71 -12.99 26.30
CA TRP A 287 4.69 -14.43 26.02
C TRP A 287 6.10 -14.97 25.80
N THR A 288 6.24 -16.29 25.75
CA THR A 288 7.52 -16.96 25.50
C THR A 288 7.41 -17.83 24.25
N PHE A 289 8.36 -17.66 23.33
CA PHE A 289 8.54 -18.52 22.18
C PHE A 289 9.21 -19.84 22.58
N ALA A 290 8.64 -20.97 22.17
CA ALA A 290 9.04 -22.29 22.64
C ALA A 290 10.06 -22.98 21.71
N ASN A 291 10.08 -22.59 20.44
CA ASN A 291 10.74 -23.30 19.34
C ASN A 291 11.75 -22.41 18.59
N GLY A 292 12.28 -21.37 19.24
CA GLY A 292 13.22 -20.44 18.63
C GLY A 292 12.59 -19.47 17.63
N GLU A 293 11.27 -19.26 17.73
CA GLU A 293 10.58 -18.26 16.92
C GLU A 293 11.13 -16.86 17.17
N ARG A 294 11.08 -15.98 16.15
CA ARG A 294 11.59 -14.61 16.23
C ARG A 294 10.65 -13.69 15.50
N ILE A 295 10.30 -12.55 16.12
CA ILE A 295 9.51 -11.52 15.43
C ILE A 295 10.38 -10.89 14.34
N ASN A 296 9.87 -10.90 13.11
CA ASN A 296 10.44 -10.21 11.96
C ASN A 296 9.84 -8.81 11.80
N SER A 297 8.52 -8.69 11.99
CA SER A 297 7.82 -7.41 11.96
C SER A 297 6.62 -7.44 12.91
N ILE A 298 6.28 -6.29 13.48
CA ILE A 298 5.13 -6.09 14.36
C ILE A 298 4.46 -4.76 14.00
N TRP A 299 3.13 -4.71 14.09
CA TRP A 299 2.35 -3.49 13.90
C TRP A 299 1.33 -3.34 15.02
N SER A 300 0.92 -2.09 15.26
CA SER A 300 -0.03 -1.74 16.34
C SER A 300 0.47 -2.12 17.76
N ALA A 301 1.76 -2.40 17.93
CA ALA A 301 2.42 -2.58 19.21
C ALA A 301 3.92 -2.31 19.07
N ALA A 302 4.58 -1.96 20.18
CA ALA A 302 6.03 -1.94 20.27
C ALA A 302 6.50 -3.19 21.04
N ALA A 303 7.32 -4.04 20.42
CA ALA A 303 7.84 -5.25 21.06
C ALA A 303 9.30 -5.12 21.46
N THR A 304 9.62 -5.63 22.66
CA THR A 304 11.00 -5.95 23.07
C THR A 304 11.14 -7.45 23.23
N THR A 305 12.30 -7.99 22.87
CA THR A 305 12.62 -9.41 23.00
C THR A 305 13.86 -9.58 23.87
N SER A 306 13.78 -10.45 24.88
CA SER A 306 14.91 -10.84 25.73
C SER A 306 14.98 -12.35 25.81
N GLY A 307 15.97 -12.95 25.15
CA GLY A 307 16.01 -14.40 24.92
C GLY A 307 14.78 -14.86 24.13
N THR A 308 13.99 -15.77 24.71
CA THR A 308 12.73 -16.27 24.14
C THR A 308 11.49 -15.51 24.61
N SER A 309 11.65 -14.55 25.54
CA SER A 309 10.54 -13.77 26.08
C SER A 309 10.28 -12.53 25.24
N VAL A 310 9.04 -12.32 24.83
CA VAL A 310 8.58 -11.16 24.08
C VAL A 310 7.63 -10.35 24.96
N THR A 311 7.79 -9.03 25.00
CA THR A 311 6.82 -8.10 25.60
C THR A 311 6.38 -7.08 24.56
N ALA A 312 5.11 -7.12 24.18
CA ALA A 312 4.47 -6.15 23.30
C ALA A 312 3.66 -5.13 24.11
N ARG A 313 3.88 -3.83 23.89
CA ARG A 313 3.15 -2.75 24.56
C ARG A 313 2.32 -1.96 23.58
N ASN A 314 1.25 -1.36 24.06
CA ASN A 314 0.42 -0.46 23.27
C ASN A 314 1.25 0.70 22.68
N VAL A 315 0.77 1.21 21.55
CA VAL A 315 1.23 2.49 20.98
C VAL A 315 0.22 3.59 21.32
N ASN A 316 0.54 4.84 20.98
CA ASN A 316 -0.20 6.02 21.45
C ASN A 316 -1.72 5.99 21.17
N TYR A 317 -2.14 5.37 20.06
CA TYR A 317 -3.55 5.40 19.64
C TYR A 317 -4.39 4.22 20.15
N ASN A 318 -3.79 3.16 20.72
CA ASN A 318 -4.51 1.93 21.06
C ASN A 318 -4.32 1.45 22.50
N GLY A 319 -3.78 2.29 23.39
CA GLY A 319 -3.64 1.98 24.82
C GLY A 319 -4.93 2.11 25.62
N SER A 320 -5.73 3.15 25.32
CA SER A 320 -6.97 3.44 26.05
C SER A 320 -8.10 2.53 25.59
N LEU A 321 -8.63 1.70 26.50
CA LEU A 321 -9.75 0.80 26.26
C LEU A 321 -10.79 0.97 27.37
N GLY A 322 -12.05 1.18 26.99
CA GLY A 322 -13.16 1.10 27.95
C GLY A 322 -13.31 -0.31 28.55
N ALA A 323 -14.06 -0.45 29.64
CA ALA A 323 -14.35 -1.75 30.23
C ALA A 323 -14.93 -2.72 29.19
N GLY A 324 -14.37 -3.94 29.09
CA GLY A 324 -14.75 -4.95 28.10
C GLY A 324 -14.36 -4.63 26.65
N ALA A 325 -13.81 -3.45 26.36
CA ALA A 325 -13.38 -3.08 25.00
C ALA A 325 -12.09 -3.82 24.62
N SER A 326 -11.80 -3.86 23.32
CA SER A 326 -10.65 -4.61 22.82
C SER A 326 -9.93 -3.89 21.68
N THR A 327 -8.66 -4.23 21.53
CA THR A 327 -7.81 -3.83 20.40
C THR A 327 -7.04 -5.04 19.89
N THR A 328 -6.44 -4.90 18.72
CA THR A 328 -5.62 -5.94 18.09
C THR A 328 -4.28 -5.37 17.68
N PHE A 329 -3.25 -6.18 17.83
CA PHE A 329 -1.97 -5.99 17.17
C PHE A 329 -1.58 -7.28 16.44
N GLY A 330 -0.67 -7.18 15.49
CA GLY A 330 -0.22 -8.36 14.74
C GLY A 330 1.27 -8.35 14.53
N PHE A 331 1.80 -9.53 14.24
CA PHE A 331 3.21 -9.70 13.96
C PHE A 331 3.44 -10.85 12.98
N VAL A 332 4.56 -10.76 12.27
CA VAL A 332 5.14 -11.87 11.51
C VAL A 332 6.35 -12.37 12.29
N ALA A 333 6.47 -13.69 12.40
CA ALA A 333 7.59 -14.33 13.05
C ALA A 333 8.09 -15.55 12.26
N SER A 334 9.39 -15.82 12.32
CA SER A 334 9.99 -17.03 11.79
C SER A 334 9.71 -18.22 12.72
N GLY A 335 9.68 -19.43 12.17
CA GLY A 335 9.40 -20.68 12.88
C GLY A 335 7.96 -21.14 12.75
N THR A 336 7.56 -22.06 13.64
CA THR A 336 6.17 -22.51 13.78
C THR A 336 5.71 -22.12 15.17
N LEU A 337 4.63 -21.37 15.24
CA LEU A 337 4.06 -20.94 16.51
C LEU A 337 3.66 -22.16 17.34
N GLY A 338 4.29 -22.29 18.52
CA GLY A 338 3.82 -23.23 19.54
C GLY A 338 2.49 -22.79 20.15
N THR A 339 2.23 -23.22 21.38
CA THR A 339 1.08 -22.76 22.17
C THR A 339 1.55 -21.87 23.33
N PRO A 340 1.97 -20.62 23.07
CA PRO A 340 2.50 -19.77 24.12
C PRO A 340 1.37 -19.33 25.07
N SER A 341 1.68 -19.34 26.37
CA SER A 341 0.85 -18.68 27.38
C SER A 341 1.08 -17.17 27.32
N LEU A 342 0.00 -16.39 27.26
CA LEU A 342 0.06 -14.93 27.22
C LEU A 342 -0.33 -14.31 28.55
N THR A 343 0.52 -13.45 29.10
CA THR A 343 0.19 -12.63 30.27
C THR A 343 -0.11 -11.21 29.80
N CYS A 344 -1.21 -10.62 30.27
CA CYS A 344 -1.54 -9.22 29.99
C CYS A 344 -1.53 -8.38 31.28
N THR A 345 -0.85 -7.25 31.23
CA THR A 345 -0.77 -6.28 32.33
C THR A 345 -1.36 -4.95 31.87
N ALA A 346 -2.37 -4.47 32.60
CA ALA A 346 -3.00 -3.18 32.36
C ALA A 346 -2.32 -2.06 33.16
N SER A 347 -2.38 -0.82 32.66
CA SER A 347 -1.91 0.39 33.36
C SER A 347 -2.94 1.52 33.37
#